data_AF-A0A6L4ABD3-F1
#
_entry.id   AF-A0A6L4ABD3-F1
#
_cell.length_a   1.000
_cell.length_b   1.000
_cell.length_c   1.000
_cell.angle_alpha   90.00
_cell.angle_beta   90.00
_cell.angle_gamma   90.00
#
_symmetry.space_group_name_H-M   'P 1'
#
loop_
_entity.id
_entity.type
_entity.pdbx_description
1 polymer ?
#
loop_
_entity_poly.entity_id
_entity_poly.type
_entity_poly.pdbx_seq_one_letter_code
_entity_poly.pdbx_strand_id
1 'polypeptide(L)'
;MLFPNMQGNGAVDLKGFGQHLREAREQRGLSQGDLAMLVGKDQTAISEYENGRRKVTVTDLPLFAEVLGVSINYFFEGEITESDLDNILLREFHRLPNPETKQSAIEILRIFSEAVQPR
;
A
#
# COMPACT_ATOMS: atom_id res chain seq x y z
N MET A 1 7.35 -17.63 4.98
CA MET A 1 6.24 -16.75 4.56
C MET A 1 6.40 -16.52 3.07
N LEU A 2 5.48 -17.04 2.26
CA LEU A 2 5.53 -16.94 0.79
C LEU A 2 4.61 -15.79 0.37
N PHE A 3 5.19 -14.66 -0.03
CA PHE A 3 4.43 -13.63 -0.73
C PHE A 3 4.09 -14.13 -2.13
N PRO A 4 2.86 -13.96 -2.62
CA PRO A 4 2.48 -14.36 -3.98
C PRO A 4 3.29 -13.55 -5.01
N ASN A 5 3.63 -14.21 -6.12
CA ASN A 5 4.41 -13.67 -7.24
C ASN A 5 3.79 -12.35 -7.77
N MET A 6 4.35 -11.20 -7.39
CA MET A 6 4.01 -9.88 -7.95
C MET A 6 4.89 -9.56 -9.15
N GLN A 7 4.77 -10.35 -10.23
CA GLN A 7 5.36 -10.01 -11.52
C GLN A 7 4.50 -8.93 -12.19
N GLY A 8 4.65 -7.69 -11.75
CA GLY A 8 4.02 -6.53 -12.35
C GLY A 8 5.06 -5.42 -12.54
N ASN A 9 5.55 -5.26 -13.76
CA ASN A 9 6.47 -4.19 -14.16
C ASN A 9 5.77 -2.81 -14.25
N GLY A 10 4.69 -2.61 -13.49
CA GLY A 10 3.83 -1.43 -13.54
C GLY A 10 4.23 -0.41 -12.47
N ALA A 11 4.29 0.86 -12.87
CA ALA A 11 4.28 1.96 -11.91
C ALA A 11 2.96 1.93 -11.12
N VAL A 12 3.04 1.97 -9.79
CA VAL A 12 1.84 2.01 -8.94
C VAL A 12 1.56 3.46 -8.57
N ASP A 13 0.30 3.86 -8.72
CA ASP A 13 -0.19 5.13 -8.19
C ASP A 13 -0.64 4.94 -6.74
N LEU A 14 0.34 4.90 -5.82
CA LEU A 14 0.07 4.82 -4.39
C LEU A 14 -0.17 6.23 -3.87
N LYS A 15 -1.45 6.60 -3.75
CA LYS A 15 -1.85 7.88 -3.16
C LYS A 15 -1.25 8.01 -1.76
N GLY A 16 -0.47 9.06 -1.53
CA GLY A 16 0.23 9.27 -0.25
C GLY A 16 1.61 8.63 -0.14
N PHE A 17 2.07 7.83 -1.12
CA PHE A 17 3.41 7.20 -1.07
C PHE A 17 4.53 8.20 -0.82
N GLY A 18 4.56 9.32 -1.54
CA GLY A 18 5.60 10.32 -1.38
C GLY A 18 5.67 10.89 0.04
N GLN A 19 4.50 11.06 0.67
CA GLN A 19 4.39 11.53 2.04
C GLN A 19 4.91 10.48 3.03
N HIS A 20 4.46 9.22 2.91
CA HIS A 20 4.96 8.12 3.75
C HIS A 20 6.46 7.90 3.57
N LEU A 21 6.97 7.99 2.34
CA LEU A 21 8.40 7.87 2.07
C LEU A 21 9.20 8.94 2.80
N ARG A 22 8.73 10.20 2.77
CA ARG A 22 9.34 11.31 3.50
C ARG A 22 9.31 11.07 5.00
N GLU A 23 8.15 10.69 5.54
CA GLU A 23 7.97 10.46 6.97
C GLU A 23 8.88 9.35 7.51
N ALA A 24 8.89 8.18 6.86
CA ALA A 24 9.75 7.07 7.26
C ALA A 24 11.24 7.42 7.13
N ARG A 25 11.63 8.19 6.10
CA ARG A 25 13.00 8.68 5.95
C ARG A 25 13.40 9.61 7.09
N GLU A 26 12.53 10.54 7.47
CA GLU A 26 12.79 11.51 8.54
C GLU A 26 12.80 10.87 9.92
N GLN A 27 11.94 9.88 10.17
CA GLN A 27 11.98 9.07 11.40
C GLN A 27 13.30 8.30 11.56
N ARG A 28 13.93 7.92 10.45
CA ARG A 28 15.26 7.31 10.41
C ARG A 28 16.41 8.32 10.52
N GLY A 29 16.12 9.62 10.54
CA GLY A 29 17.13 10.68 10.55
C GLY A 29 17.95 10.77 9.25
N LEU A 30 17.44 10.25 8.14
CA LEU A 30 18.15 10.21 6.86
C LEU A 30 17.87 11.48 6.04
N SER A 31 18.88 12.04 5.39
CA SER A 31 18.67 12.99 4.30
C SER A 31 18.16 12.27 3.04
N GLN A 32 17.63 13.03 2.08
CA GLN A 32 17.26 12.46 0.77
C GLN A 32 18.46 11.81 0.07
N GLY A 33 19.67 12.36 0.25
CA GLY A 33 20.90 11.79 -0.30
C GLY A 33 21.28 10.47 0.38
N ASP A 34 21.10 10.36 1.69
CA ASP A 34 21.38 9.11 2.42
C ASP A 34 20.46 7.99 1.96
N LEU A 35 19.15 8.28 1.85
CA LEU A 35 18.19 7.30 1.34
C LEU A 35 18.54 6.89 -0.10
N ALA A 36 18.88 7.86 -0.94
CA ALA A 36 19.27 7.61 -2.34
C ALA A 36 20.44 6.63 -2.46
N MET A 37 21.49 6.81 -1.65
CA MET A 37 22.62 5.88 -1.59
C MET A 37 22.20 4.48 -1.15
N LEU A 38 21.34 4.36 -0.13
CA LEU A 38 20.90 3.07 0.41
C LEU A 38 20.05 2.26 -0.57
N VAL A 39 19.25 2.93 -1.41
CA VAL A 39 18.38 2.26 -2.39
C VAL A 39 18.93 2.24 -3.82
N GLY A 40 20.17 2.71 -4.02
CA GLY A 40 20.82 2.75 -5.33
C GLY A 40 20.10 3.65 -6.35
N LYS A 41 19.63 4.82 -5.92
CA LYS A 41 18.96 5.82 -6.76
C LYS A 41 19.63 7.20 -6.63
N ASP A 42 19.25 8.13 -7.49
CA ASP A 42 19.70 9.52 -7.39
C ASP A 42 18.87 10.30 -6.35
N GLN A 43 19.48 11.27 -5.68
CA GLN A 43 18.77 12.16 -4.74
C GLN A 43 17.57 12.86 -5.39
N THR A 44 17.71 13.27 -6.66
CA THR A 44 16.63 13.86 -7.45
C THR A 44 15.44 12.90 -7.56
N ALA A 45 15.69 11.60 -7.76
CA ALA A 45 14.62 10.60 -7.82
C ALA A 45 13.87 10.50 -6.48
N ILE A 46 14.58 10.51 -5.35
CA ILE A 46 13.96 10.54 -4.01
C ILE A 46 13.09 11.79 -3.86
N SER A 47 13.60 12.96 -4.23
CA SER A 47 12.82 14.21 -4.20
C SER A 47 11.59 14.15 -5.10
N GLU A 48 11.68 13.57 -6.29
CA GLU A 48 10.54 13.41 -7.19
C GLU A 48 9.49 12.43 -6.64
N TYR A 49 9.91 11.33 -6.01
CA TYR A 49 9.00 10.40 -5.32
C TYR A 49 8.26 11.10 -4.17
N GLU A 50 8.99 11.78 -3.29
CA GLU A 50 8.41 12.45 -2.12
C GLU A 50 7.42 13.55 -2.49
N ASN A 51 7.66 14.22 -3.62
CA ASN A 51 6.78 15.28 -4.12
C ASN A 51 5.71 14.77 -5.10
N GLY A 52 5.57 13.46 -5.28
CA GLY A 52 4.57 12.85 -6.17
C GLY A 52 4.78 13.14 -7.66
N ARG A 53 5.96 13.64 -8.07
CA ARG A 53 6.30 13.91 -9.47
C ARG A 53 6.74 12.66 -10.23
N ARG A 54 7.16 11.61 -9.50
CA ARG A 54 7.54 10.31 -10.06
C ARG A 54 6.78 9.20 -9.34
N LYS A 55 6.21 8.27 -10.11
CA LYS A 55 5.56 7.06 -9.56
C LYS A 55 6.59 6.00 -9.20
N VAL A 56 6.39 5.34 -8.07
CA VAL A 56 7.22 4.21 -7.63
C VAL A 56 6.83 2.93 -8.37
N THR A 57 7.80 2.07 -8.62
CA THR A 57 7.54 0.73 -9.19
C THR A 57 7.20 -0.25 -8.07
N VAL A 58 6.34 -1.24 -8.34
CA VAL A 58 6.06 -2.33 -7.37
C VAL A 58 7.36 -2.96 -6.86
N THR A 59 8.34 -3.11 -7.76
CA THR A 59 9.63 -3.75 -7.49
C THR A 59 10.54 -2.96 -6.56
N ASP A 60 10.35 -1.63 -6.46
CA ASP A 60 11.12 -0.78 -5.56
C ASP A 60 10.58 -0.78 -4.12
N LEU A 61 9.30 -1.11 -3.92
CA LEU A 61 8.64 -1.03 -2.61
C LEU A 61 9.28 -1.92 -1.53
N PRO A 62 9.66 -3.19 -1.81
CA PRO A 62 10.33 -4.02 -0.82
C PRO A 62 11.67 -3.42 -0.35
N LEU A 63 12.43 -2.83 -1.29
CA LEU A 63 13.73 -2.22 -0.98
C LEU A 63 13.57 -0.98 -0.08
N PHE A 64 12.61 -0.11 -0.39
CA PHE A 64 12.29 1.02 0.48
C PHE A 64 11.84 0.56 1.87
N ALA A 65 10.98 -0.47 1.94
CA ALA A 65 10.48 -1.01 3.20
C ALA A 65 11.61 -1.57 4.06
N GLU A 66 12.55 -2.30 3.46
CA GLU A 66 13.73 -2.84 4.15
C GLU A 66 14.66 -1.72 4.67
N VAL A 67 15.05 -0.79 3.80
CA VAL A 67 15.97 0.31 4.13
C VAL A 67 15.39 1.28 5.16
N LEU A 68 14.07 1.43 5.21
CA LEU A 68 13.35 2.26 6.17
C LEU A 68 12.79 1.45 7.35
N GLY A 69 12.93 0.11 7.31
CA GLY A 69 12.39 -0.89 8.25
C GLY A 69 10.98 -0.60 8.70
N VAL A 70 10.13 -0.37 7.73
CA VAL A 70 8.69 -0.31 7.85
C VAL A 70 8.10 -1.55 7.15
N SER A 71 6.85 -1.90 7.48
CA SER A 71 6.13 -2.89 6.68
C SER A 71 5.92 -2.34 5.26
N ILE A 72 5.93 -3.19 4.23
CA ILE A 72 5.56 -2.75 2.88
C ILE A 72 4.16 -2.11 2.86
N ASN A 73 3.26 -2.55 3.74
CA ASN A 73 1.91 -2.02 3.92
C ASN A 73 1.88 -0.54 4.32
N TYR A 74 2.93 -0.05 5.00
CA TYR A 74 3.04 1.35 5.42
C TYR A 74 2.93 2.31 4.22
N PHE A 75 3.46 1.92 3.06
CA PHE A 75 3.38 2.73 1.85
C PHE A 75 1.98 2.76 1.21
N PHE A 76 1.08 1.88 1.65
CA PHE A 76 -0.32 1.81 1.23
C PHE A 76 -1.27 2.50 2.22
N GLU A 77 -0.77 2.97 3.38
CA GLU A 77 -1.56 3.61 4.43
C GLU A 77 -1.88 5.08 4.11
N GLY A 78 -2.42 5.37 2.92
CA GLY A 78 -3.13 6.63 2.69
C GLY A 78 -4.52 6.58 3.32
N GLU A 79 -5.23 7.72 3.41
CA GLU A 79 -6.68 7.71 3.66
C GLU A 79 -7.30 6.72 2.68
N ILE A 80 -7.72 5.56 3.19
CA ILE A 80 -8.39 4.56 2.37
C ILE A 80 -9.66 5.24 1.91
N THR A 81 -9.72 5.56 0.62
CA THR A 81 -10.94 6.16 0.08
C THR A 81 -12.05 5.13 0.15
N GLU A 82 -13.31 5.56 0.15
CA GLU A 82 -14.44 4.62 0.06
C GLU A 82 -14.28 3.69 -1.15
N SER A 83 -13.77 4.22 -2.27
CA SER A 83 -13.47 3.40 -3.46
C SER A 83 -12.35 2.38 -3.25
N ASP A 84 -11.35 2.67 -2.42
CA ASP A 84 -10.30 1.71 -2.10
C ASP A 84 -10.83 0.57 -1.23
N LEU A 85 -11.71 0.88 -0.26
CA LEU A 85 -12.42 -0.12 0.55
C LEU A 85 -13.28 -1.04 -0.32
N ASP A 86 -14.05 -0.47 -1.25
CA ASP A 86 -14.88 -1.23 -2.19
C ASP A 86 -14.05 -2.19 -3.05
N ASN A 87 -12.92 -1.70 -3.58
CA ASN A 87 -12.02 -2.51 -4.39
C ASN A 87 -11.37 -3.64 -3.58
N ILE A 88 -10.97 -3.36 -2.34
CA ILE A 88 -10.43 -4.38 -1.42
C ILE A 88 -11.49 -5.45 -1.14
N LEU A 89 -12.71 -5.03 -0.79
CA LEU A 89 -13.82 -5.95 -0.52
C LEU A 89 -14.11 -6.84 -1.73
N LEU A 90 -14.22 -6.26 -2.92
CA LEU A 90 -14.51 -6.99 -4.16
C LEU A 90 -13.38 -7.98 -4.50
N ARG A 91 -12.12 -7.58 -4.31
CA ARG A 91 -10.97 -8.47 -4.55
C ARG A 91 -11.01 -9.67 -3.62
N GLU A 92 -11.19 -9.46 -2.31
CA GLU A 92 -11.26 -10.57 -1.37
C GLU A 92 -12.49 -11.45 -1.62
N PHE A 93 -13.63 -10.86 -1.99
CA PHE A 93 -14.84 -11.60 -2.37
C PHE A 93 -14.61 -12.49 -3.60
N HIS A 94 -13.87 -12.04 -4.61
CA HIS A 94 -13.53 -12.85 -5.79
C HIS A 94 -12.61 -14.03 -5.48
N ARG A 95 -11.84 -13.99 -4.39
CA ARG A 95 -10.97 -15.10 -3.96
C ARG A 95 -11.73 -16.23 -3.28
N LEU A 96 -12.99 -16.02 -2.91
CA LEU A 96 -13.81 -17.05 -2.29
C LEU A 96 -14.12 -18.17 -3.30
N PRO A 97 -13.90 -19.44 -2.91
CA PRO A 97 -13.79 -20.54 -3.86
C PRO A 97 -15.11 -20.95 -4.52
N ASN A 98 -16.26 -20.62 -3.91
CA ASN A 98 -17.56 -21.09 -4.36
C ASN A 98 -18.70 -20.12 -3.98
N PRO A 99 -19.91 -20.29 -4.57
CA PRO A 99 -21.05 -19.44 -4.25
C PRO A 99 -21.49 -19.49 -2.79
N GLU A 100 -21.35 -20.62 -2.11
CA GLU A 100 -21.76 -20.79 -0.71
C GLU A 100 -20.94 -19.89 0.24
N THR A 101 -19.61 -19.90 0.09
CA THR A 101 -18.70 -19.04 0.88
C THR A 101 -18.92 -17.55 0.58
N LYS A 102 -19.24 -17.21 -0.66
CA LYS A 102 -19.65 -15.85 -1.06
C LYS A 102 -20.96 -15.43 -0.37
N GLN A 103 -21.95 -16.31 -0.33
CA GLN A 103 -23.21 -16.07 0.36
C GLN A 103 -22.97 -15.82 1.86
N SER A 104 -22.16 -16.65 2.52
CA SER A 104 -21.81 -16.45 3.94
C SER A 104 -21.11 -15.12 4.19
N ALA A 105 -20.19 -14.70 3.30
CA ALA A 105 -19.52 -13.41 3.43
C ALA A 105 -20.50 -12.22 3.33
N ILE A 106 -21.50 -12.30 2.44
CA ILE A 106 -22.57 -11.29 2.34
C ILE A 106 -23.42 -11.26 3.62
N GLU A 107 -23.79 -12.42 4.16
CA GLU A 107 -24.58 -12.47 5.40
C GLU A 107 -23.82 -11.89 6.60
N ILE A 108 -22.54 -12.20 6.74
CA ILE A 108 -21.69 -11.61 7.78
C ILE A 108 -21.66 -10.09 7.64
N LEU A 109 -21.47 -9.57 6.42
CA LEU A 109 -21.43 -8.13 6.17
C LEU A 109 -22.79 -7.46 6.48
N ARG A 110 -23.91 -8.12 6.17
CA ARG A 110 -25.25 -7.65 6.52
C ARG A 110 -25.44 -7.56 8.04
N ILE A 111 -25.13 -8.63 8.77
CA ILE A 111 -25.24 -8.68 10.23
C ILE A 111 -24.39 -7.56 10.85
N PHE A 112 -23.17 -7.39 10.35
CA PHE A 112 -22.27 -6.33 10.82
C PHE A 112 -22.85 -4.94 10.55
N SER A 113 -23.40 -4.69 9.36
CA SER A 113 -24.01 -3.41 9.01
C SER A 113 -25.19 -3.08 9.92
N GLU A 114 -26.08 -4.05 10.17
CA GLU A 114 -27.22 -3.90 11.09
C GLU A 114 -26.78 -3.60 12.53
N ALA A 115 -25.68 -4.20 12.98
CA ALA A 115 -25.15 -3.99 14.33
C ALA A 115 -24.51 -2.61 14.55
N VAL A 116 -24.07 -1.94 13.48
CA VAL A 116 -23.30 -0.69 13.56
C VAL A 116 -24.14 0.55 13.26
N GLN A 117 -25.32 0.43 12.62
CA GLN A 117 -26.18 1.60 12.41
C GLN A 117 -26.81 2.10 13.73
N PRO A 118 -26.70 3.40 14.05
CA PRO A 118 -27.37 3.96 15.22
C PRO A 118 -28.89 3.90 15.04
N ARG A 119 -29.61 3.46 16.09
CA ARG A 119 -31.08 3.45 16.13
C ARG A 119 -31.68 4.85 16.02
#